data_AF-A0A5F8GIE8-F1
#
_entry.id   AF-A0A5F8GIE8-F1
#
_cell.length_a   1.000
_cell.length_b   1.000
_cell.length_c   1.000
_cell.angle_alpha   90.00
_cell.angle_beta   90.00
_cell.angle_gamma   90.00
#
_symmetry.space_group_name_H-M   'P 1'
#
loop_
_entity.id
_entity.type
_entity.pdbx_description
1 polymer ?
#
loop_
_entity_poly.entity_id
_entity_poly.type
_entity_poly.pdbx_seq_one_letter_code
_entity_poly.pdbx_strand_id
1 'polypeptide(L)'
;MDELPPQLTAQEEGSHPYLVMKDQKPPIITKAIDALHRHKDEFFKKYGEEGTEAEKKAISLLSKLRNELQTDKPLLPLHDDWVDTDIWNQYLEDQHNLLNENDKKISWFQSSWLYVECYLYRRIHEALVLRFGPGGALAGDL
;
A
#
# COMPACT_ATOMS: atom_id res chain seq x y z
N MET A 1 -35.91 -5.24 -6.25
CA MET A 1 -34.50 -5.31 -6.66
C MET A 1 -33.79 -5.82 -5.42
N ASP A 2 -33.30 -7.05 -5.45
CA ASP A 2 -32.67 -7.64 -4.26
C ASP A 2 -31.41 -6.84 -3.93
N GLU A 3 -31.36 -6.31 -2.70
CA GLU A 3 -30.25 -5.51 -2.22
C GLU A 3 -29.03 -6.42 -2.08
N LEU A 4 -27.89 -6.00 -2.66
CA LEU A 4 -26.66 -6.76 -2.55
C LEU A 4 -26.22 -6.82 -1.09
N PRO A 5 -25.68 -7.97 -0.62
CA PRO A 5 -25.17 -8.07 0.74
C PRO A 5 -24.01 -7.08 0.96
N PRO A 6 -23.79 -6.63 2.20
CA PRO A 6 -22.68 -5.74 2.52
C PRO A 6 -21.35 -6.41 2.20
N GLN A 7 -20.37 -5.60 1.77
CA GLN A 7 -19.02 -6.06 1.53
C GLN A 7 -18.36 -6.52 2.84
N LEU A 8 -17.57 -7.60 2.77
CA LEU A 8 -16.77 -8.03 3.91
C LEU A 8 -15.72 -6.96 4.23
N THR A 9 -15.57 -6.63 5.51
CA THR A 9 -14.55 -5.72 6.02
C THR A 9 -13.76 -6.42 7.11
N ALA A 10 -12.64 -5.82 7.50
CA ALA A 10 -11.84 -6.30 8.64
C ALA A 10 -12.24 -5.59 9.95
N GLN A 11 -13.45 -5.05 10.07
CA GLN A 11 -13.88 -4.32 11.28
C GLN A 11 -14.12 -5.23 12.47
N GLU A 12 -14.65 -6.44 12.23
CA GLU A 12 -15.04 -7.36 13.28
C GLU A 12 -13.82 -8.17 13.78
N GLU A 13 -13.43 -7.95 15.05
CA GLU A 13 -12.33 -8.69 15.65
C GLU A 13 -12.60 -10.21 15.66
N GLY A 14 -11.61 -10.99 15.24
CA GLY A 14 -11.74 -12.45 15.15
C GLY A 14 -12.41 -12.95 13.87
N SER A 15 -12.98 -12.07 13.05
CA SER A 15 -13.42 -12.43 11.70
C SER A 15 -12.21 -12.84 10.84
N HIS A 16 -12.46 -13.66 9.81
CA HIS A 16 -11.39 -14.07 8.90
C HIS A 16 -10.66 -12.88 8.24
N PRO A 17 -11.36 -11.85 7.68
CA PRO A 17 -10.71 -10.66 7.16
C PRO A 17 -9.83 -9.94 8.19
N TYR A 18 -10.30 -9.79 9.44
CA TYR A 18 -9.52 -9.17 10.51
C TYR A 18 -8.22 -9.93 10.78
N LEU A 19 -8.29 -11.25 10.93
CA LEU A 19 -7.10 -12.09 11.16
C LEU A 19 -6.13 -12.05 9.97
N VAL A 20 -6.64 -12.02 8.75
CA VAL A 20 -5.81 -11.87 7.54
C VAL A 20 -5.08 -10.52 7.57
N MET A 21 -5.81 -9.41 7.74
CA MET A 21 -5.24 -8.06 7.70
C MET A 21 -4.30 -7.78 8.87
N LYS A 22 -4.62 -8.28 10.07
CA LYS A 22 -3.81 -8.07 11.28
C LYS A 22 -2.59 -8.98 11.34
N ASP A 23 -2.74 -10.26 11.06
CA ASP A 23 -1.71 -11.26 11.39
C ASP A 23 -0.95 -11.75 10.16
N GLN A 24 -1.56 -11.78 8.97
CA GLN A 24 -0.93 -12.35 7.77
C GLN A 24 -0.30 -11.29 6.87
N LYS A 25 -0.96 -10.13 6.69
CA LYS A 25 -0.48 -9.08 5.79
C LYS A 25 0.81 -8.39 6.27
N PRO A 26 1.01 -8.03 7.56
CA PRO A 26 2.25 -7.39 7.98
C PRO A 26 3.50 -8.26 7.78
N PRO A 27 3.49 -9.59 8.07
CA PRO A 27 4.60 -10.47 7.72
C PRO A 27 4.94 -10.53 6.24
N ILE A 28 3.97 -10.37 5.33
CA ILE A 28 4.23 -10.33 3.88
C ILE A 28 5.09 -9.10 3.53
N ILE A 29 4.76 -7.93 4.09
CA ILE A 29 5.55 -6.71 3.88
C ILE A 29 6.96 -6.88 4.47
N THR A 30 7.08 -7.48 5.66
CA THR A 30 8.38 -7.77 6.27
C THR A 30 9.23 -8.69 5.38
N LYS A 31 8.64 -9.74 4.79
CA LYS A 31 9.35 -10.62 3.84
C LYS A 31 9.82 -9.88 2.58
N ALA A 32 9.05 -8.90 2.09
CA ALA A 32 9.47 -8.07 0.96
C ALA A 32 10.67 -7.18 1.34
N ILE A 33 10.65 -6.57 2.54
CA ILE A 33 11.79 -5.80 3.09
C ILE A 33 13.03 -6.69 3.22
N ASP A 34 12.88 -7.88 3.80
CA ASP A 34 13.98 -8.85 3.97
C ASP A 34 14.54 -9.32 2.61
N ALA A 35 13.69 -9.41 1.59
CA ALA A 35 14.14 -9.71 0.24
C ALA A 35 15.01 -8.57 -0.33
N LEU A 36 14.57 -7.31 -0.22
CA LEU A 36 15.36 -6.16 -0.68
C LEU A 36 16.73 -6.10 -0.01
N HIS A 37 16.76 -6.22 1.33
CA HIS A 37 17.99 -6.14 2.10
C HIS A 37 19.00 -7.25 1.72
N ARG A 38 18.52 -8.46 1.40
CA ARG A 38 19.37 -9.58 0.97
C ARG A 38 19.99 -9.39 -0.42
N HIS A 39 19.38 -8.60 -1.29
CA HIS A 39 19.87 -8.35 -2.65
C HIS A 39 20.66 -7.04 -2.77
N LYS A 40 20.90 -6.33 -1.66
CA LYS A 40 21.67 -5.08 -1.62
C LYS A 40 23.01 -5.16 -2.36
N ASP A 41 23.79 -6.21 -2.13
CA ASP A 41 25.10 -6.37 -2.78
C ASP A 41 24.97 -6.56 -4.29
N GLU A 42 23.89 -7.22 -4.74
CA GLU A 42 23.57 -7.37 -6.16
C GLU A 42 23.18 -6.03 -6.78
N PHE A 43 22.34 -5.24 -6.10
CA PHE A 43 21.96 -3.90 -6.53
C PHE A 43 23.17 -2.97 -6.63
N PHE A 44 24.07 -3.01 -5.65
CA PHE A 44 25.32 -2.25 -5.68
C PHE A 44 26.20 -2.68 -6.85
N LYS A 45 26.38 -3.99 -7.06
CA LYS A 45 27.20 -4.52 -8.16
C LYS A 45 26.67 -4.12 -9.54
N LYS A 46 25.34 -4.07 -9.70
CA LYS A 46 24.70 -3.83 -11.01
C LYS A 46 24.46 -2.35 -11.30
N TYR A 47 24.16 -1.54 -10.28
CA TYR A 47 23.72 -0.15 -10.43
C TYR A 47 24.48 0.84 -9.54
N GLY A 48 25.53 0.41 -8.83
CA GLY A 48 26.34 1.26 -7.96
C GLY A 48 25.56 1.82 -6.77
N GLU A 49 25.92 3.03 -6.35
CA GLU A 49 25.27 3.73 -5.23
C GLU A 49 23.78 3.97 -5.49
N GLU A 50 23.39 4.27 -6.73
CA GLU A 50 22.00 4.49 -7.12
C GLU A 50 21.11 3.27 -6.81
N GLY A 51 21.62 2.06 -7.05
CA GLY A 51 20.92 0.82 -6.70
C GLY A 51 20.69 0.67 -5.20
N THR A 52 21.69 1.02 -4.38
CA THR A 52 21.57 0.96 -2.92
C THR A 52 20.68 2.06 -2.35
N GLU A 53 20.65 3.24 -2.95
CA GLU A 53 19.75 4.31 -2.54
C GLU A 53 18.30 4.00 -2.93
N ALA A 54 18.07 3.41 -4.10
CA ALA A 54 16.75 2.91 -4.49
C ALA A 54 16.26 1.82 -3.54
N GLU A 55 17.12 0.87 -3.16
CA GLU A 55 16.82 -0.17 -2.17
C GLU A 55 16.41 0.42 -0.81
N LYS A 56 17.21 1.34 -0.25
CA LYS A 56 16.89 2.01 1.03
C LYS A 56 15.53 2.72 0.99
N LYS A 57 15.22 3.40 -0.12
CA LYS A 57 13.95 4.10 -0.28
C LYS A 57 12.78 3.13 -0.37
N ALA A 58 12.89 2.07 -1.15
CA ALA A 58 11.86 1.03 -1.22
C ALA A 58 11.61 0.41 0.17
N ILE A 59 12.66 0.10 0.93
CA ILE A 59 12.54 -0.38 2.33
C ILE A 59 11.83 0.64 3.22
N SER A 60 12.14 1.92 3.09
CA SER A 60 11.47 3.00 3.84
C SER A 60 9.97 3.06 3.54
N LEU A 61 9.59 3.04 2.25
CA LEU A 61 8.20 3.05 1.80
C LEU A 61 7.43 1.82 2.27
N LEU A 62 8.02 0.62 2.18
CA LEU A 62 7.41 -0.61 2.68
C LEU A 62 7.29 -0.61 4.21
N SER A 63 8.25 -0.04 4.93
CA SER A 63 8.17 0.10 6.38
C SER A 63 7.04 1.05 6.79
N LYS A 64 6.86 2.15 6.04
CA LYS A 64 5.73 3.08 6.20
C LYS A 64 4.40 2.37 5.92
N LEU A 65 4.29 1.65 4.81
CA LEU A 65 3.10 0.85 4.45
C LEU A 65 2.71 -0.14 5.56
N ARG A 66 3.70 -0.84 6.14
CA ARG A 66 3.45 -1.75 7.27
C ARG A 66 2.90 -1.01 8.49
N ASN A 67 3.46 0.14 8.83
CA ASN A 67 2.97 0.95 9.94
C ASN A 67 1.56 1.48 9.69
N GLU A 68 1.28 1.95 8.47
CA GLU A 68 -0.04 2.41 8.05
C GLU A 68 -1.10 1.31 8.25
N LEU A 69 -0.81 0.10 7.78
CA LEU A 69 -1.66 -1.08 7.98
C LEU A 69 -1.85 -1.39 9.46
N GLN A 70 -0.77 -1.53 10.24
CA GLN A 70 -0.84 -1.95 11.64
C GLN A 70 -1.53 -0.93 12.56
N THR A 71 -1.53 0.35 12.18
CA THR A 71 -2.13 1.43 12.98
C THR A 71 -3.44 1.96 12.38
N ASP A 72 -4.02 1.20 11.45
CA ASP A 72 -5.27 1.51 10.74
C ASP A 72 -5.33 2.96 10.23
N LYS A 73 -4.24 3.40 9.58
CA LYS A 73 -4.18 4.73 8.96
C LYS A 73 -5.17 4.82 7.79
N PRO A 74 -5.58 6.05 7.42
CA PRO A 74 -6.37 6.22 6.21
C PRO A 74 -5.64 5.68 4.98
N LEU A 75 -6.39 5.18 4.01
CA LEU A 75 -5.83 4.84 2.70
C LEU A 75 -5.47 6.14 1.96
N LEU A 76 -4.41 6.10 1.16
CA LEU A 76 -3.86 7.28 0.48
C LEU A 76 -3.87 7.07 -1.05
N PRO A 77 -3.94 8.16 -1.84
CA PRO A 77 -3.74 8.07 -3.27
C PRO A 77 -2.38 7.44 -3.62
N LEU A 78 -2.33 6.80 -4.77
CA LEU A 78 -1.10 6.35 -5.42
C LEU A 78 -0.46 7.52 -6.17
N HIS A 79 0.86 7.51 -6.26
CA HIS A 79 1.68 8.60 -6.79
C HIS A 79 2.70 8.16 -7.85
N ASP A 80 2.69 6.89 -8.27
CA ASP A 80 3.54 6.44 -9.38
C ASP A 80 2.90 6.66 -10.76
N ASP A 81 3.73 6.69 -11.80
CA ASP A 81 3.30 6.94 -13.19
C ASP A 81 2.81 5.68 -13.93
N TRP A 82 2.24 4.68 -13.22
CA TRP A 82 1.76 3.47 -13.86
C TRP A 82 0.37 3.62 -14.47
N VAL A 83 0.08 2.78 -15.47
CA VAL A 83 -1.14 2.88 -16.31
C VAL A 83 -2.44 2.78 -15.54
N ASP A 84 -2.44 2.17 -14.36
CA ASP A 84 -3.61 1.96 -13.52
C ASP A 84 -3.74 2.96 -12.36
N THR A 85 -2.78 3.87 -12.16
CA THR A 85 -2.76 4.81 -11.02
C THR A 85 -4.04 5.63 -10.93
N ASP A 86 -4.46 6.23 -12.04
CA ASP A 86 -5.68 7.05 -12.07
C ASP A 86 -6.94 6.24 -11.78
N ILE A 87 -6.99 4.98 -12.23
CA ILE A 87 -8.12 4.07 -11.99
C ILE A 87 -8.23 3.74 -10.50
N TRP A 88 -7.10 3.46 -9.85
CA TRP A 88 -7.04 3.21 -8.41
C TRP A 88 -7.43 4.44 -7.60
N ASN A 89 -6.93 5.60 -7.98
CA ASN A 89 -7.23 6.87 -7.29
C ASN A 89 -8.69 7.26 -7.44
N GLN A 90 -9.28 7.07 -8.63
CA GLN A 90 -10.71 7.29 -8.84
C GLN A 90 -11.55 6.35 -7.97
N TYR A 91 -11.20 5.05 -7.92
CA TYR A 91 -11.92 4.12 -7.06
C TYR A 91 -11.82 4.52 -5.57
N LEU A 92 -10.64 4.94 -5.10
CA LEU A 92 -10.45 5.41 -3.74
C LEU A 92 -11.31 6.65 -3.43
N GLU A 93 -11.39 7.60 -4.35
CA GLU A 93 -12.24 8.79 -4.24
C GLU A 93 -13.73 8.43 -4.19
N ASP A 94 -14.17 7.54 -5.08
CA ASP A 94 -15.56 7.06 -5.11
C ASP A 94 -15.94 6.39 -3.78
N GLN A 95 -15.06 5.55 -3.23
CA GLN A 95 -15.28 4.97 -1.91
C GLN A 95 -15.37 6.05 -0.82
N HIS A 96 -14.50 7.07 -0.89
CA HIS A 96 -14.48 8.15 0.10
C HIS A 96 -15.82 8.88 0.12
N ASN A 97 -16.35 9.18 -1.06
CA ASN A 97 -17.65 9.83 -1.19
C ASN A 97 -18.78 8.98 -0.60
N LEU A 98 -18.81 7.67 -0.88
CA LEU A 98 -19.82 6.74 -0.35
C LEU A 98 -19.78 6.57 1.18
N LEU A 99 -18.58 6.60 1.79
CA LEU A 99 -18.40 6.36 3.22
C LEU A 99 -18.49 7.65 4.06
N ASN A 100 -18.11 8.80 3.50
CA ASN A 100 -18.26 10.11 4.15
C ASN A 100 -19.73 10.46 4.40
N GLU A 101 -20.66 10.00 3.56
CA GLU A 101 -22.11 10.13 3.78
C GLU A 101 -22.60 9.37 5.04
N ASN A 102 -21.79 8.44 5.54
CA ASN A 102 -22.13 7.54 6.65
C ASN A 102 -21.23 7.70 7.89
N ASP A 103 -20.46 8.81 7.99
CA ASP A 103 -19.46 9.07 9.05
C ASP A 103 -18.39 7.97 9.22
N LYS A 104 -18.17 7.13 8.19
CA LYS A 104 -17.17 6.05 8.22
C LYS A 104 -15.86 6.53 7.58
N LYS A 105 -14.73 6.13 8.17
CA LYS A 105 -13.41 6.50 7.67
C LYS A 105 -12.90 5.42 6.72
N ILE A 106 -12.32 5.84 5.59
CA ILE A 106 -11.57 4.91 4.74
C ILE A 106 -10.25 4.56 5.42
N SER A 107 -10.12 3.33 5.86
CA SER A 107 -8.93 2.77 6.47
C SER A 107 -8.77 1.29 6.13
N TRP A 108 -7.67 0.68 6.55
CA TRP A 108 -7.32 -0.72 6.28
C TRP A 108 -8.32 -1.71 6.86
N PHE A 109 -8.92 -1.40 8.02
CA PHE A 109 -9.86 -2.28 8.70
C PHE A 109 -11.32 -1.94 8.38
N GLN A 110 -11.61 -0.70 7.97
CA GLN A 110 -12.98 -0.25 7.72
C GLN A 110 -13.45 -0.44 6.27
N SER A 111 -12.53 -0.47 5.31
CA SER A 111 -12.86 -0.59 3.90
C SER A 111 -13.12 -2.04 3.49
N SER A 112 -13.64 -2.23 2.26
CA SER A 112 -13.80 -3.54 1.63
C SER A 112 -12.54 -4.38 1.73
N TRP A 113 -12.63 -5.58 2.30
CA TRP A 113 -11.51 -6.49 2.49
C TRP A 113 -10.81 -6.82 1.17
N LEU A 114 -11.60 -7.13 0.13
CA LEU A 114 -11.08 -7.39 -1.21
C LEU A 114 -10.25 -6.21 -1.72
N TYR A 115 -10.75 -4.99 -1.56
CA TYR A 115 -10.06 -3.79 -2.01
C TYR A 115 -8.75 -3.57 -1.24
N VAL A 116 -8.77 -3.60 0.09
CA VAL A 116 -7.56 -3.32 0.90
C VAL A 116 -6.49 -4.39 0.71
N GLU A 117 -6.89 -5.63 0.44
CA GLU A 117 -5.97 -6.70 0.11
C GLU A 117 -5.28 -6.47 -1.24
N CYS A 118 -6.03 -6.07 -2.28
CA CYS A 118 -5.44 -5.72 -3.57
C CYS A 118 -4.60 -4.44 -3.49
N TYR A 119 -5.09 -3.41 -2.80
CA TYR A 119 -4.41 -2.13 -2.58
C TYR A 119 -3.07 -2.32 -1.88
N LEU A 120 -2.98 -3.26 -0.92
CA LEU A 120 -1.70 -3.63 -0.28
C LEU A 120 -0.65 -4.03 -1.31
N TYR A 121 -0.97 -4.93 -2.22
CA TYR A 121 -0.03 -5.38 -3.25
C TYR A 121 0.28 -4.28 -4.25
N ARG A 122 -0.70 -3.41 -4.57
CA ARG A 122 -0.47 -2.27 -5.45
C ARG A 122 0.47 -1.22 -4.83
N ARG A 123 0.39 -1.00 -3.51
CA ARG A 123 1.33 -0.16 -2.75
C ARG A 123 2.72 -0.78 -2.63
N ILE A 124 2.82 -2.11 -2.54
CA ILE A 124 4.11 -2.81 -2.64
C ILE A 124 4.73 -2.56 -4.03
N HIS A 125 3.93 -2.68 -5.10
CA HIS A 125 4.39 -2.39 -6.46
C HIS A 125 4.83 -0.93 -6.61
N GLU A 126 4.01 0.03 -6.16
CA GLU A 126 4.34 1.45 -6.13
C GLU A 126 5.71 1.68 -5.48
N ALA A 127 5.95 1.13 -4.30
CA ALA A 127 7.22 1.28 -3.59
C ALA A 127 8.45 0.78 -4.37
N LEU A 128 8.26 -0.10 -5.35
CA LEU A 128 9.32 -0.65 -6.21
C LEU A 128 9.50 0.13 -7.51
N VAL A 129 8.44 0.76 -8.05
CA VAL A 129 8.47 1.43 -9.35
C VAL A 129 8.54 2.95 -9.26
N LEU A 130 8.31 3.52 -8.07
CA LEU A 130 8.33 4.95 -7.84
C LEU A 130 9.68 5.52 -8.28
N ARG A 131 9.66 6.34 -9.34
CA ARG A 131 10.87 6.95 -9.88
C ARG A 131 11.28 8.08 -8.95
N PHE A 132 12.56 8.10 -8.61
CA PHE A 132 13.12 9.17 -7.80
C PHE A 132 13.79 10.18 -8.73
N GLY A 133 13.45 11.46 -8.59
CA GLY A 133 14.18 12.53 -9.27
C GLY A 133 15.63 12.64 -8.75
N PRO A 134 16.49 13.41 -9.44
CA PRO A 134 17.81 13.77 -8.92
C PRO A 134 17.67 14.35 -7.51
N GLY A 135 18.39 13.80 -6.52
CA GLY A 135 18.29 14.23 -5.12
C GLY A 135 17.18 13.55 -4.30
N GLY A 136 16.42 12.62 -4.88
CA GLY A 136 15.47 11.79 -4.13
C GLY A 136 14.12 12.41 -3.80
N ALA A 137 13.80 13.56 -4.39
CA ALA A 137 12.45 14.11 -4.38
C ALA A 137 11.49 13.19 -5.16
N LEU A 138 10.25 13.10 -4.66
CA LEU A 138 9.18 12.39 -5.34
C LEU A 138 8.80 13.18 -6.60
N ALA A 139 8.56 12.50 -7.71
CA ALA A 139 7.96 13.11 -8.89
C ALA A 139 6.55 13.61 -8.48
N GLY A 140 6.43 14.90 -8.21
CA GLY A 140 5.26 15.50 -7.56
C GLY A 140 5.59 16.74 -6.71
N ASP A 141 6.86 16.92 -6.33
CA ASP A 141 7.35 18.10 -5.59
C ASP A 141 7.90 19.23 -6.50
N LEU A 142 7.56 19.23 -7.80
CA LEU A 142 7.90 20.30 -8.76
C LEU A 142 6.66 20.83 -9.48
#